data_AF-C7ZIW8-F1
#
_entry.id   AF-C7ZIW8-F1
#
_cell.length_a   1.000
_cell.length_b   1.000
_cell.length_c   1.000
_cell.angle_alpha   90.00
_cell.angle_beta   90.00
_cell.angle_gamma   90.00
#
_symmetry.space_group_name_H-M   'P 1'
#
loop_
_entity.id
_entity.type
_entity.pdbx_description
1 polymer ?
#
loop_
_entity_poly.entity_id
_entity_poly.type
_entity_poly.pdbx_seq_one_letter_code
_entity_poly.pdbx_strand_id
1 'polypeptide(L)'
;MATTVALLFWAASEVAAVDLKLCNKTITSGLLNQSINSDDGIFFFHEGRPMSEPGHLKLTIDGCHKMCPEADFGLYEDMWPRILTWLLPALLLVGNLHVARVGTVNRLFAMLHFMGDPIDSLWSLLTKAEIWNRFYAIALRATPRGPDSEASARALAAILSAFEELTNDMPSVNRELENLVNENGARLAKQDIDHILLEAAEELVDSRSNEVLRTCVVIINYLCSVLSALIPEIGGEQTSQPGGRIGTAMFLSWLVTIVMLSNTLSGFVSRRTCLRIMERYCRTLKGKKRDQHIFPNSPMLVSKIAWLTNRRRSSVVDFIDAQPWTGSLYNFRPKKVLITGGQDDRSPFYLFILSLAPVLIAATCALVLLWFTPTVGLDCRSLWVISCAFALILSPGLTWLIQLLFKGQVAWYLTVAKDTSLGIPILIVILCSSIGVFNTCTCWSGVFSRGAERAYITLDPLADRKYNAKHIYPAMVATCLGLQLVVYGLMFRIMRPGAKVFRPDEDTKMDIYRRVHGLHSPASELNNTPSRDTGSGYSPWGRPRGSAASSEFGELLLPPPAMSPKSSPQRLPSISDSQISLQPVSPVDYFRLDDNQGRSESVSSFGGSPRTRSEQPLLGSSGPRY
;
A
#
# COMPACT_ATOMS: atom_id res chain seq x y z
N MET A 1 15.50 -16.12 6.64
CA MET A 1 15.84 -14.71 6.34
C MET A 1 17.31 -14.56 6.00
N ALA A 2 18.23 -14.90 6.92
CA ALA A 2 19.66 -15.01 6.60
C ALA A 2 19.93 -15.97 5.43
N THR A 3 19.17 -17.07 5.33
CA THR A 3 19.20 -17.99 4.19
C THR A 3 18.72 -17.37 2.88
N THR A 4 17.61 -16.62 2.89
CA THR A 4 17.12 -15.91 1.70
C THR A 4 18.13 -14.88 1.22
N VAL A 5 18.67 -14.07 2.14
CA VAL A 5 19.71 -13.08 1.85
C VAL A 5 20.99 -13.77 1.36
N ALA A 6 21.43 -14.85 2.01
CA ALA A 6 22.60 -15.61 1.59
C ALA A 6 22.42 -16.26 0.22
N LEU A 7 21.23 -16.79 -0.11
CA LEU A 7 20.93 -17.32 -1.45
C LEU A 7 20.93 -16.22 -2.52
N LEU A 8 20.43 -15.04 -2.18
CA LEU A 8 20.46 -13.87 -3.06
C LEU A 8 21.90 -13.38 -3.32
N PHE A 9 22.73 -13.35 -2.28
CA PHE A 9 24.15 -12.97 -2.39
C PHE A 9 25.00 -14.06 -3.06
N TRP A 10 24.72 -15.33 -2.82
CA TRP A 10 25.39 -16.46 -3.48
C TRP A 10 25.09 -16.48 -4.98
N ALA A 11 23.84 -16.25 -5.38
CA ALA A 11 23.48 -16.12 -6.78
C ALA A 11 24.13 -14.90 -7.47
N ALA A 12 24.57 -13.90 -6.70
CA ALA A 12 25.25 -12.72 -7.21
C ALA A 12 26.79 -12.84 -7.19
N SER A 13 27.38 -13.83 -6.51
CA SER A 13 28.84 -13.91 -6.31
C SER A 13 29.65 -14.44 -7.50
N GLU A 14 29.01 -15.08 -8.48
CA GLU A 14 29.66 -15.48 -9.74
C GLU A 14 29.47 -14.36 -10.79
N VAL A 15 30.18 -13.23 -10.61
CA VAL A 15 29.76 -11.93 -11.18
C VAL A 15 30.22 -11.64 -12.62
N ALA A 16 30.72 -12.63 -13.36
CA ALA A 16 31.06 -12.42 -14.76
C ALA A 16 29.79 -12.39 -15.62
N ALA A 17 29.26 -11.18 -15.86
CA ALA A 17 28.18 -10.98 -16.80
C ALA A 17 28.66 -11.35 -18.21
N VAL A 18 27.80 -11.99 -19.01
CA VAL A 18 28.15 -12.50 -20.33
C VAL A 18 27.42 -11.70 -21.41
N ASP A 19 28.15 -11.26 -22.42
CA ASP A 19 27.58 -10.72 -23.65
C ASP A 19 27.32 -11.86 -24.66
N LEU A 20 26.09 -12.38 -24.63
CA LEU A 20 25.67 -13.46 -25.54
C LEU A 20 25.71 -13.04 -27.01
N LYS A 21 25.54 -11.75 -27.34
CA LYS A 21 25.57 -11.26 -28.72
C LYS A 21 27.00 -11.27 -29.26
N LEU A 22 27.94 -10.77 -28.46
CA LEU A 22 29.36 -10.85 -28.79
C LEU A 22 29.82 -12.31 -28.84
N CYS A 23 29.42 -13.13 -27.88
CA CYS A 23 29.73 -14.56 -27.86
C CYS A 23 29.22 -15.28 -29.12
N ASN A 24 27.96 -15.01 -29.52
CA ASN A 24 27.39 -15.56 -30.75
C ASN A 24 28.22 -15.18 -31.98
N LYS A 25 28.61 -13.91 -32.09
CA LYS A 25 29.44 -13.41 -33.20
C LYS A 25 30.80 -14.09 -33.23
N THR A 26 31.47 -14.22 -32.09
CA THR A 26 32.79 -14.86 -31.96
C THR A 26 32.72 -16.33 -32.36
N ILE A 27 31.76 -17.09 -31.85
CA ILE A 27 31.63 -18.52 -32.14
C ILE A 27 31.22 -18.75 -33.60
N THR A 28 30.27 -17.96 -34.13
CA THR A 28 29.88 -18.05 -35.55
C THR A 28 31.07 -17.76 -36.46
N SER A 29 31.86 -16.72 -36.15
CA SER A 29 33.07 -16.40 -36.93
C SER A 29 34.10 -17.53 -36.84
N GLY A 30 34.25 -18.12 -35.65
CA GLY A 30 35.14 -19.25 -35.40
C GLY A 30 34.73 -20.56 -36.09
N LEU A 31 33.43 -20.77 -36.30
CA LEU A 31 32.94 -21.90 -37.10
C LEU A 31 33.16 -21.65 -38.59
N LEU A 32 32.89 -20.43 -39.07
CA LEU A 32 33.07 -20.07 -40.48
C LEU A 32 34.53 -20.09 -40.93
N ASN A 33 35.46 -19.70 -40.07
CA ASN A 33 36.90 -19.72 -40.35
C ASN A 33 37.58 -21.05 -39.95
N GLN A 34 36.80 -22.03 -39.47
CA GLN A 34 37.27 -23.34 -38.98
C GLN A 34 38.26 -23.28 -37.80
N SER A 35 38.32 -22.18 -37.05
CA SER A 35 39.12 -22.11 -35.81
C SER A 35 38.47 -22.83 -34.63
N ILE A 36 37.17 -23.11 -34.71
CA ILE A 36 36.39 -23.91 -33.74
C ILE A 36 35.84 -25.13 -34.48
N ASN A 37 36.08 -26.33 -33.94
CA ASN A 37 35.54 -27.56 -34.51
C ASN A 37 34.05 -27.70 -34.14
N SER A 38 33.19 -28.05 -35.10
CA SER A 38 31.74 -28.24 -34.89
C SER A 38 31.41 -29.36 -33.89
N ASP A 39 32.32 -30.30 -33.68
CA ASP A 39 32.18 -31.45 -32.77
C ASP A 39 32.84 -31.23 -31.39
N ASP A 40 33.27 -30.01 -31.08
CA ASP A 40 33.91 -29.68 -29.80
C ASP A 40 32.94 -29.82 -28.62
N GLY A 41 33.43 -30.26 -27.46
CA GLY A 41 32.67 -30.44 -26.22
C GLY A 41 32.14 -29.14 -25.59
N ILE A 42 32.48 -27.97 -26.17
CA ILE A 42 31.83 -26.70 -25.83
C ILE A 42 30.36 -26.65 -26.26
N PHE A 43 29.97 -27.44 -27.27
CA PHE A 43 28.60 -27.49 -27.79
C PHE A 43 27.75 -28.48 -27.01
N PHE A 44 26.47 -28.12 -26.83
CA PHE A 44 25.50 -29.04 -26.25
C PHE A 44 25.16 -30.15 -27.25
N PHE A 45 25.18 -31.41 -26.81
CA PHE A 45 24.83 -32.55 -27.65
C PHE A 45 23.37 -32.95 -27.44
N HIS A 46 22.60 -33.00 -28.51
CA HIS A 46 21.24 -33.51 -28.51
C HIS A 46 21.16 -34.73 -29.43
N GLU A 47 20.77 -35.89 -28.88
CA GLU A 47 20.66 -37.15 -29.63
C GLU A 47 21.97 -37.54 -30.36
N GLY A 48 23.11 -37.29 -29.71
CA GLY A 48 24.44 -37.59 -30.26
C GLY A 48 24.93 -36.61 -31.32
N ARG A 49 24.19 -35.54 -31.61
CA ARG A 49 24.61 -34.48 -32.55
C ARG A 49 24.95 -33.18 -31.80
N PRO A 50 26.07 -32.53 -32.11
CA PRO A 50 26.40 -31.23 -31.53
C PRO A 50 25.48 -30.15 -32.10
N MET A 51 24.98 -29.27 -31.23
CA MET A 51 24.15 -28.13 -31.60
C MET A 51 25.03 -26.92 -32.01
N SER A 52 25.86 -27.11 -33.03
CA SER A 52 26.83 -26.14 -33.55
C SER A 52 26.40 -25.45 -34.85
N GLU A 53 25.15 -25.64 -35.29
CA GLU A 53 24.59 -24.95 -36.45
C GLU A 53 24.47 -23.43 -36.18
N PRO A 54 24.92 -22.54 -37.10
CA PRO A 54 24.93 -21.09 -36.87
C PRO A 54 23.57 -20.47 -36.48
N GLY A 55 22.45 -21.07 -36.91
CA GLY A 55 21.10 -20.61 -36.56
C GLY A 55 20.57 -21.15 -35.22
N HIS A 56 21.23 -22.16 -34.63
CA HIS A 56 20.74 -22.90 -33.48
C HIS A 56 21.86 -23.26 -32.48
N LEU A 57 22.84 -22.36 -32.34
CA LEU A 57 23.98 -22.56 -31.44
C LEU A 57 23.53 -22.73 -29.98
N LYS A 58 23.87 -23.89 -29.40
CA LYS A 58 23.68 -24.17 -27.97
C LYS A 58 25.01 -24.59 -27.35
N LEU A 59 25.40 -23.90 -26.27
CA LEU A 59 26.61 -24.19 -25.52
C LEU A 59 26.31 -24.94 -24.23
N THR A 60 27.26 -25.75 -23.79
CA THR A 60 27.33 -26.20 -22.39
C THR A 60 27.69 -25.02 -21.48
N ILE A 61 27.52 -25.16 -20.17
CA ILE A 61 27.92 -24.12 -19.20
C ILE A 61 29.43 -23.86 -19.32
N ASP A 62 30.24 -24.92 -19.34
CA ASP A 62 31.69 -24.83 -19.49
C ASP A 62 32.08 -24.22 -20.84
N GLY A 63 31.37 -24.58 -21.92
CA GLY A 63 31.55 -23.98 -23.23
C GLY A 63 31.31 -22.47 -23.22
N CYS A 64 30.26 -22.02 -22.52
CA CYS A 64 29.99 -20.59 -22.35
C CYS A 64 31.10 -19.87 -21.58
N HIS A 65 31.57 -20.42 -20.45
CA HIS A 65 32.67 -19.80 -19.69
C HIS A 65 33.98 -19.75 -20.47
N LYS A 66 34.25 -20.74 -21.32
CA LYS A 66 35.47 -20.78 -22.13
C LYS A 66 35.44 -19.83 -23.33
N MET A 67 34.27 -19.71 -23.98
CA MET A 67 34.17 -19.09 -25.30
C MET A 67 33.58 -17.69 -25.27
N CYS A 68 32.73 -17.41 -24.28
CA CYS A 68 32.13 -16.10 -24.16
C CYS A 68 33.07 -15.20 -23.34
N PRO A 69 33.47 -14.03 -23.86
CA PRO A 69 34.24 -13.08 -23.08
C PRO A 69 33.41 -12.70 -21.85
N GLU A 70 34.05 -12.73 -20.68
CA GLU A 70 33.51 -12.04 -19.52
C GLU A 70 33.39 -10.58 -19.93
N ALA A 71 32.18 -10.03 -19.82
CA ALA A 71 32.04 -8.60 -20.00
C ALA A 71 32.90 -7.96 -18.92
N ASP A 72 33.82 -7.07 -19.31
CA ASP A 72 34.28 -6.04 -18.40
C ASP A 72 33.01 -5.50 -17.73
N PHE A 73 33.03 -5.25 -16.42
CA PHE A 73 31.89 -4.78 -15.63
C PHE A 73 31.25 -3.45 -16.13
N GLY A 74 31.59 -3.01 -17.36
CA GLY A 74 30.84 -2.09 -18.18
C GLY A 74 29.34 -2.37 -18.11
N LEU A 75 28.65 -1.36 -17.58
CA LEU A 75 27.20 -1.28 -17.57
C LEU A 75 26.70 -1.50 -19.00
N TYR A 76 25.79 -2.46 -19.19
CA TYR A 76 25.17 -2.69 -20.49
C TYR A 76 24.64 -1.37 -21.08
N GLU A 77 24.81 -1.15 -22.38
CA GLU A 77 24.29 0.06 -23.06
C GLU A 77 22.79 0.25 -22.82
N ASP A 78 22.05 -0.84 -22.61
CA ASP A 78 20.61 -0.84 -22.37
C ASP A 78 20.21 -0.73 -20.90
N MET A 79 21.16 -0.61 -19.96
CA MET A 79 20.87 -0.53 -18.53
C MET A 79 19.96 0.66 -18.20
N TRP A 80 20.28 1.84 -18.73
CA TRP A 80 19.47 3.04 -18.46
C TRP A 80 18.06 2.93 -19.02
N PRO A 81 17.86 2.53 -20.29
CA PRO A 81 16.54 2.20 -20.78
C PRO A 81 15.79 1.22 -19.87
N ARG A 82 16.43 0.18 -19.32
CA ARG A 82 15.76 -0.75 -18.39
C ARG A 82 15.28 -0.04 -17.13
N ILE A 83 16.16 0.71 -16.47
CA ILE A 83 15.82 1.42 -15.22
C ILE A 83 14.69 2.41 -15.46
N LEU A 84 14.78 3.20 -16.54
CA LEU A 84 13.80 4.23 -16.86
C LEU A 84 12.45 3.66 -17.31
N THR A 85 12.46 2.55 -18.06
CA THR A 85 11.23 2.02 -18.68
C THR A 85 10.31 1.37 -17.66
N TRP A 86 10.81 0.74 -16.59
CA TRP A 86 9.92 0.05 -15.64
C TRP A 86 10.27 0.23 -14.16
N LEU A 87 11.56 0.28 -13.79
CA LEU A 87 11.94 0.44 -12.38
C LEU A 87 11.54 1.82 -11.86
N LEU A 88 11.81 2.88 -12.62
CA LEU A 88 11.40 4.25 -12.25
C LEU A 88 9.86 4.36 -12.13
N PRO A 89 9.04 3.90 -13.08
CA PRO A 89 7.58 3.83 -12.91
C PRO A 89 7.12 3.05 -11.66
N ALA A 90 7.77 1.93 -11.33
CA ALA A 90 7.49 1.20 -10.10
C ALA A 90 7.84 2.00 -8.84
N LEU A 91 8.96 2.73 -8.84
CA LEU A 91 9.32 3.64 -7.76
C LEU A 91 8.35 4.82 -7.65
N LEU A 92 7.82 5.32 -8.77
CA LEU A 92 6.77 6.35 -8.78
C LEU A 92 5.46 5.82 -8.20
N LEU A 93 5.10 4.55 -8.45
CA LEU A 93 3.97 3.89 -7.78
C LEU A 93 4.19 3.83 -6.27
N VAL A 94 5.36 3.38 -5.81
CA VAL A 94 5.73 3.36 -4.39
C VAL A 94 5.67 4.77 -3.77
N GLY A 95 6.16 5.79 -4.48
CA GLY A 95 6.10 7.18 -4.03
C GLY A 95 4.67 7.73 -3.93
N ASN A 96 3.73 7.16 -4.69
CA ASN A 96 2.31 7.47 -4.65
C ASN A 96 1.51 6.60 -3.66
N LEU A 97 2.16 5.72 -2.90
CA LEU A 97 1.51 5.05 -1.79
C LEU A 97 1.01 6.10 -0.80
N HIS A 98 -0.26 6.00 -0.45
CA HIS A 98 -0.81 6.82 0.61
C HIS A 98 -0.26 6.28 1.95
N VAL A 99 0.53 7.10 2.64
CA VAL A 99 1.14 6.81 3.96
C VAL A 99 0.71 7.85 4.98
N ALA A 100 0.46 7.41 6.22
CA ALA A 100 0.02 8.31 7.28
C ALA A 100 1.11 9.33 7.62
N ARG A 101 0.73 10.59 7.82
CA ARG A 101 1.66 11.67 8.16
C ARG A 101 2.00 11.66 9.65
N VAL A 102 2.83 10.70 10.08
CA VAL A 102 3.28 10.50 11.47
C VAL A 102 4.77 10.84 11.67
N GLY A 103 5.28 11.82 10.91
CA GLY A 103 6.69 12.18 10.85
C GLY A 103 7.46 11.45 9.74
N THR A 104 8.60 12.01 9.32
CA THR A 104 9.36 11.51 8.16
C THR A 104 9.91 10.09 8.37
N VAL A 105 10.43 9.80 9.57
CA VAL A 105 11.00 8.48 9.89
C VAL A 105 9.91 7.40 9.90
N ASN A 106 8.79 7.63 10.60
CA ASN A 106 7.69 6.67 10.62
C ASN A 106 7.02 6.52 9.24
N ARG A 107 7.02 7.57 8.41
CA ARG A 107 6.59 7.49 7.01
C ARG A 107 7.50 6.55 6.22
N LEU A 108 8.81 6.65 6.39
CA LEU A 108 9.77 5.73 5.78
C LEU A 108 9.56 4.29 6.28
N PHE A 109 9.36 4.09 7.58
CA PHE A 109 9.07 2.77 8.15
C PHE A 109 7.77 2.17 7.60
N ALA A 110 6.74 2.98 7.43
CA ALA A 110 5.49 2.57 6.78
C ALA A 110 5.71 2.15 5.32
N MET A 111 6.56 2.85 4.56
CA MET A 111 6.95 2.45 3.20
C MET A 111 7.76 1.14 3.18
N LEU A 112 8.70 0.98 4.12
CA LEU A 112 9.47 -0.25 4.27
C LEU A 112 8.57 -1.44 4.63
N HIS A 113 7.57 -1.24 5.50
CA HIS A 113 6.55 -2.24 5.80
C HIS A 113 5.75 -2.63 4.56
N PHE A 114 5.33 -1.68 3.73
CA PHE A 114 4.66 -1.99 2.46
C PHE A 114 5.51 -2.86 1.52
N MET A 115 6.81 -2.61 1.46
CA MET A 115 7.74 -3.36 0.61
C MET A 115 8.11 -4.74 1.19
N GLY A 116 8.23 -4.84 2.51
CA GLY A 116 8.62 -6.06 3.22
C GLY A 116 7.47 -7.00 3.55
N ASP A 117 6.25 -6.48 3.71
CA ASP A 117 5.02 -7.22 4.03
C ASP A 117 3.79 -6.60 3.33
N PRO A 118 3.71 -6.70 1.99
CA PRO A 118 2.58 -6.16 1.24
C PRO A 118 1.27 -6.87 1.58
N ILE A 119 1.32 -8.13 2.04
CA ILE A 119 0.13 -8.91 2.41
C ILE A 119 -0.48 -8.38 3.70
N ASP A 120 0.31 -8.16 4.76
CA ASP A 120 -0.20 -7.56 5.99
C ASP A 120 -0.68 -6.12 5.77
N SER A 121 0.01 -5.38 4.90
CA SER A 121 -0.40 -4.03 4.53
C SER A 121 -1.75 -3.99 3.82
N LEU A 122 -1.95 -4.83 2.79
CA LEU A 122 -3.25 -5.00 2.11
C LEU A 122 -4.32 -5.51 3.08
N TRP A 123 -3.98 -6.44 3.98
CA TRP A 123 -4.91 -6.96 4.98
C TRP A 123 -5.35 -5.90 5.98
N SER A 124 -4.43 -5.04 6.42
CA SER A 124 -4.71 -3.88 7.28
C SER A 124 -5.68 -2.90 6.60
N LEU A 125 -5.42 -2.59 5.32
CA LEU A 125 -6.28 -1.73 4.52
C LEU A 125 -7.69 -2.34 4.34
N LEU A 126 -7.79 -3.61 3.98
CA LEU A 126 -9.08 -4.31 3.86
C LEU A 126 -9.83 -4.41 5.18
N THR A 127 -9.11 -4.64 6.28
CA THR A 127 -9.69 -4.64 7.64
C THR A 127 -10.28 -3.28 7.95
N LYS A 128 -9.57 -2.19 7.64
CA LYS A 128 -10.08 -0.82 7.81
C LYS A 128 -11.33 -0.55 6.97
N ALA A 129 -11.33 -0.97 5.70
CA ALA A 129 -12.49 -0.84 4.83
C ALA A 129 -13.72 -1.57 5.41
N GLU A 130 -13.51 -2.79 5.92
CA GLU A 130 -14.57 -3.58 6.53
C GLU A 130 -15.08 -2.94 7.84
N ILE A 131 -14.21 -2.30 8.63
CA ILE A 131 -14.64 -1.54 9.80
C ILE A 131 -15.59 -0.41 9.43
N TRP A 132 -15.27 0.34 8.38
CA TRP A 132 -16.16 1.41 7.89
C TRP A 132 -17.50 0.85 7.42
N ASN A 133 -17.50 -0.30 6.73
CA ASN A 133 -18.75 -0.98 6.35
C ASN A 133 -19.61 -1.29 7.59
N ARG A 134 -18.99 -1.82 8.66
CA ARG A 134 -19.71 -2.20 9.88
C ARG A 134 -20.21 -1.01 10.65
N PHE A 135 -19.41 0.05 10.79
CA PHE A 135 -19.89 1.29 11.40
C PHE A 135 -21.03 1.93 10.62
N TYR A 136 -20.98 1.87 9.29
CA TYR A 136 -22.09 2.34 8.46
C TYR A 136 -23.35 1.50 8.67
N ALA A 137 -23.23 0.17 8.72
CA ALA A 137 -24.37 -0.72 9.00
C ALA A 137 -24.96 -0.50 10.41
N ILE A 138 -24.12 -0.31 11.42
CA ILE A 138 -24.55 0.01 12.79
C ILE A 138 -25.28 1.35 12.81
N ALA A 139 -24.70 2.37 12.17
CA ALA A 139 -25.30 3.70 12.11
C ALA A 139 -26.66 3.70 11.40
N LEU A 140 -26.80 2.97 10.29
CA LEU A 140 -28.08 2.82 9.58
C LEU A 140 -29.18 2.21 10.46
N ARG A 141 -28.83 1.36 11.44
CA ARG A 141 -29.80 0.80 12.39
C ARG A 141 -30.11 1.74 13.55
N ALA A 142 -29.13 2.53 13.97
CA ALA A 142 -29.25 3.47 15.08
C ALA A 142 -30.03 4.74 14.67
N THR A 143 -29.97 5.14 13.41
CA THR A 143 -30.66 6.34 12.91
C THR A 143 -32.13 6.04 12.58
N PRO A 144 -33.10 6.85 13.07
CA PRO A 144 -34.50 6.72 12.71
C PRO A 144 -34.73 6.80 11.19
N ARG A 145 -35.67 6.01 10.66
CA ARG A 145 -36.04 6.06 9.25
C ARG A 145 -36.67 7.41 8.92
N GLY A 146 -36.18 8.06 7.87
CA GLY A 146 -36.64 9.37 7.41
C GLY A 146 -35.86 9.83 6.18
N PRO A 147 -36.23 10.95 5.56
CA PRO A 147 -35.53 11.48 4.37
C PRO A 147 -34.05 11.76 4.66
N ASP A 148 -33.72 12.16 5.88
CA ASP A 148 -32.35 12.48 6.31
C ASP A 148 -31.60 11.29 6.94
N SER A 149 -32.23 10.12 7.04
CA SER A 149 -31.66 9.00 7.80
C SER A 149 -30.32 8.54 7.23
N GLU A 150 -30.14 8.59 5.91
CA GLU A 150 -28.87 8.21 5.29
C GLU A 150 -27.75 9.21 5.60
N ALA A 151 -28.04 10.52 5.58
CA ALA A 151 -27.06 11.55 5.88
C ALA A 151 -26.60 11.46 7.34
N SER A 152 -27.54 11.34 8.28
CA SER A 152 -27.22 11.18 9.70
C SER A 152 -26.51 9.86 9.99
N ALA A 153 -26.90 8.76 9.37
CA ALA A 153 -26.19 7.47 9.51
C ALA A 153 -24.75 7.57 8.97
N ARG A 154 -24.55 8.26 7.84
CA ARG A 154 -23.23 8.50 7.27
C ARG A 154 -22.36 9.34 8.21
N ALA A 155 -22.92 10.43 8.76
CA ALA A 155 -22.22 11.30 9.70
C ALA A 155 -21.81 10.55 10.97
N LEU A 156 -22.73 9.76 11.54
CA LEU A 156 -22.46 8.89 12.68
C LEU A 156 -21.34 7.87 12.38
N ALA A 157 -21.39 7.22 11.22
CA ALA A 157 -20.37 6.28 10.78
C ALA A 157 -19.00 6.96 10.57
N ALA A 158 -18.96 8.19 10.09
CA ALA A 158 -17.73 8.97 9.92
C ALA A 158 -17.07 9.27 11.28
N ILE A 159 -17.87 9.68 12.26
CA ILE A 159 -17.43 9.95 13.63
C ILE A 159 -16.91 8.69 14.32
N LEU A 160 -17.65 7.56 14.22
CA LEU A 160 -17.21 6.25 14.72
C LEU A 160 -15.89 5.81 14.09
N SER A 161 -15.79 5.96 12.77
CA SER A 161 -14.58 5.60 12.02
C SER A 161 -13.39 6.48 12.37
N ALA A 162 -13.59 7.79 12.61
CA ALA A 162 -12.53 8.69 13.05
C ALA A 162 -12.05 8.37 14.47
N PHE A 163 -12.99 8.04 15.38
CA PHE A 163 -12.67 7.54 16.71
C PHE A 163 -11.82 6.27 16.66
N GLU A 164 -12.22 5.31 15.84
CA GLU A 164 -11.46 4.08 15.63
C GLU A 164 -10.09 4.36 15.04
N GLU A 165 -10.00 5.22 14.02
CA GLU A 165 -8.71 5.52 13.37
C GLU A 165 -7.71 6.18 14.34
N LEU A 166 -8.20 6.91 15.36
CA LEU A 166 -7.39 7.51 16.41
C LEU A 166 -7.00 6.51 17.52
N THR A 167 -7.90 5.62 17.91
CA THR A 167 -7.75 4.76 19.11
C THR A 167 -7.33 3.33 18.81
N ASN A 168 -7.59 2.85 17.58
CA ASN A 168 -7.46 1.47 17.14
C ASN A 168 -8.15 0.46 18.08
N ASP A 169 -9.26 0.85 18.69
CA ASP A 169 -9.97 0.03 19.67
C ASP A 169 -11.49 0.05 19.50
N MET A 170 -11.97 -0.80 18.60
CA MET A 170 -13.39 -0.80 18.24
C MET A 170 -14.37 -1.01 19.39
N PRO A 171 -14.15 -1.93 20.36
CA PRO A 171 -15.08 -2.13 21.46
C PRO A 171 -15.26 -0.87 22.33
N SER A 172 -14.19 -0.10 22.55
CA SER A 172 -14.32 1.15 23.32
C SER A 172 -15.00 2.26 22.54
N VAL A 173 -14.87 2.30 21.21
CA VAL A 173 -15.52 3.33 20.38
C VAL A 173 -17.03 3.34 20.58
N ASN A 174 -17.69 2.17 20.53
CA ASN A 174 -19.14 2.12 20.70
C ASN A 174 -19.56 2.53 22.11
N ARG A 175 -18.83 2.06 23.14
CA ARG A 175 -19.11 2.39 24.53
C ARG A 175 -18.88 3.87 24.83
N GLU A 176 -17.81 4.46 24.32
CA GLU A 176 -17.52 5.88 24.49
C GLU A 176 -18.57 6.74 23.78
N LEU A 177 -19.02 6.35 22.58
CA LEU A 177 -20.08 7.08 21.90
C LEU A 177 -21.42 6.98 22.66
N GLU A 178 -21.80 5.79 23.10
CA GLU A 178 -23.01 5.60 23.92
C GLU A 178 -22.93 6.43 25.21
N ASN A 179 -21.79 6.44 25.90
CA ASN A 179 -21.59 7.27 27.08
C ASN A 179 -21.68 8.77 26.74
N LEU A 180 -21.10 9.21 25.62
CA LEU A 180 -21.16 10.60 25.16
C LEU A 180 -22.59 11.05 24.88
N VAL A 181 -23.39 10.20 24.22
CA VAL A 181 -24.78 10.46 23.88
C VAL A 181 -25.67 10.40 25.12
N ASN A 182 -25.50 9.39 25.98
CA ASN A 182 -26.33 9.21 27.17
C ASN A 182 -26.08 10.29 28.23
N GLU A 183 -24.82 10.68 28.48
CA GLU A 183 -24.48 11.71 29.47
C GLU A 183 -25.05 13.10 29.10
N ASN A 184 -25.16 13.40 27.80
CA ASN A 184 -25.48 14.75 27.32
C ASN A 184 -26.81 14.87 26.57
N GLY A 185 -27.40 13.75 26.12
CA GLY A 185 -28.73 13.72 25.54
C GLY A 185 -29.81 14.24 26.48
N ALA A 186 -29.55 14.25 27.79
CA ALA A 186 -30.40 14.88 28.78
C ALA A 186 -30.36 16.42 28.79
N ARG A 187 -29.35 17.04 28.15
CA ARG A 187 -29.12 18.51 28.22
C ARG A 187 -29.29 19.23 26.89
N LEU A 188 -28.92 18.61 25.78
CA LEU A 188 -29.01 19.19 24.44
C LEU A 188 -30.29 18.75 23.75
N ALA A 189 -30.92 19.65 22.98
CA ALA A 189 -32.01 19.26 22.12
C ALA A 189 -31.47 18.29 21.05
N LYS A 190 -32.29 17.32 20.64
CA LYS A 190 -31.91 16.33 19.61
C LYS A 190 -31.42 17.00 18.33
N GLN A 191 -32.04 18.11 17.92
CA GLN A 191 -31.67 18.88 16.75
C GLN A 191 -30.25 19.46 16.85
N ASP A 192 -29.86 19.94 18.04
CA ASP A 192 -28.50 20.46 18.26
C ASP A 192 -27.46 19.33 18.16
N ILE A 193 -27.77 18.15 18.70
CA ILE A 193 -26.90 16.97 18.63
C ILE A 193 -26.72 16.54 17.17
N ASP A 194 -27.82 16.47 16.41
CA ASP A 194 -27.80 16.10 14.99
C ASP A 194 -27.00 17.13 14.16
N HIS A 195 -27.15 18.42 14.45
CA HIS A 195 -26.38 19.48 13.80
C HIS A 195 -24.87 19.39 14.10
N ILE A 196 -24.49 19.24 15.38
CA ILE A 196 -23.08 19.08 15.80
C ILE A 196 -22.45 17.83 15.16
N LEU A 197 -23.22 16.75 15.06
CA LEU A 197 -22.80 15.51 14.42
C LEU A 197 -22.54 15.71 12.93
N LEU A 198 -23.46 16.33 12.21
CA LEU A 198 -23.35 16.60 10.77
C LEU A 198 -22.16 17.53 10.48
N GLU A 199 -22.03 18.63 11.23
CA GLU A 199 -20.94 19.59 11.10
C GLU A 199 -19.57 18.93 11.30
N ALA A 200 -19.41 18.15 12.37
CA ALA A 200 -18.14 17.47 12.65
C ALA A 200 -17.83 16.38 11.61
N ALA A 201 -18.84 15.64 11.15
CA ALA A 201 -18.66 14.62 10.13
C ALA A 201 -18.27 15.23 8.78
N GLU A 202 -18.88 16.35 8.40
CA GLU A 202 -18.53 17.10 7.19
C GLU A 202 -17.07 17.55 7.21
N GLU A 203 -16.61 18.17 8.31
CA GLU A 203 -15.21 18.55 8.45
C GLU A 203 -14.25 17.35 8.38
N LEU A 204 -14.65 16.20 8.92
CA LEU A 204 -13.87 14.97 8.81
C LEU A 204 -13.79 14.47 7.37
N VAL A 205 -14.90 14.50 6.63
CA VAL A 205 -14.95 14.09 5.23
C VAL A 205 -14.06 15.00 4.37
N ASP A 206 -14.19 16.32 4.54
CA ASP A 206 -13.43 17.30 3.75
C ASP A 206 -11.94 17.36 4.10
N SER A 207 -11.58 16.97 5.32
CA SER A 207 -10.17 16.89 5.73
C SER A 207 -9.43 15.65 5.23
N ARG A 208 -10.07 14.76 4.46
CA ARG A 208 -9.41 13.62 3.80
C ARG A 208 -8.88 14.00 2.44
N SER A 209 -7.66 13.55 2.14
CA SER A 209 -7.08 13.72 0.81
C SER A 209 -7.73 12.78 -0.20
N ASN A 210 -8.12 13.29 -1.38
CA ASN A 210 -8.49 12.46 -2.51
C ASN A 210 -7.39 12.50 -3.57
N GLU A 211 -6.65 11.39 -3.69
CA GLU A 211 -5.49 11.28 -4.58
C GLU A 211 -5.71 10.21 -5.66
N VAL A 212 -6.97 9.80 -5.88
CA VAL A 212 -7.32 8.74 -6.83
C VAL A 212 -6.95 9.14 -8.25
N LEU A 213 -7.25 10.38 -8.67
CA LEU A 213 -6.92 10.83 -10.03
C LEU A 213 -5.41 10.81 -10.28
N ARG A 214 -4.62 11.37 -9.35
CA ARG A 214 -3.15 11.32 -9.41
C ARG A 214 -2.65 9.88 -9.50
N THR A 215 -3.26 9.00 -8.70
CA THR A 215 -2.95 7.57 -8.70
C THR A 215 -3.26 6.91 -10.04
N CYS A 216 -4.41 7.20 -10.64
CA CYS A 216 -4.79 6.70 -11.97
C CYS A 216 -3.77 7.14 -13.03
N VAL A 217 -3.31 8.40 -13.01
CA VAL A 217 -2.28 8.89 -13.95
C VAL A 217 -0.98 8.11 -13.79
N VAL A 218 -0.53 7.84 -12.56
CA VAL A 218 0.70 7.09 -12.29
C VAL A 218 0.57 5.62 -12.72
N ILE A 219 -0.60 5.02 -12.53
CA ILE A 219 -0.88 3.65 -13.00
C ILE A 219 -0.91 3.60 -14.52
N ILE A 220 -1.58 4.55 -15.19
CA ILE A 220 -1.58 4.64 -16.65
C ILE A 220 -0.14 4.79 -17.16
N ASN A 221 0.67 5.64 -16.52
CA ASN A 221 2.09 5.78 -16.85
C ASN A 221 2.84 4.44 -16.70
N TYR A 222 2.65 3.71 -15.59
CA TYR A 222 3.23 2.37 -15.41
C TYR A 222 2.77 1.38 -16.50
N LEU A 223 1.49 1.36 -16.84
CA LEU A 223 0.94 0.49 -17.89
C LEU A 223 1.53 0.83 -19.27
N CYS A 224 1.59 2.11 -19.64
CA CYS A 224 2.23 2.56 -20.86
C CYS A 224 3.70 2.17 -20.90
N SER A 225 4.42 2.35 -19.80
CA SER A 225 5.81 1.92 -19.62
C SER A 225 6.01 0.42 -19.85
N VAL A 226 5.13 -0.42 -19.30
CA VAL A 226 5.15 -1.88 -19.54
C VAL A 226 4.84 -2.21 -20.99
N LEU A 227 3.87 -1.51 -21.62
CA LEU A 227 3.54 -1.70 -23.03
C LEU A 227 4.69 -1.29 -23.96
N SER A 228 5.38 -0.18 -23.68
CA SER A 228 6.57 0.25 -24.40
C SER A 228 7.68 -0.79 -24.31
N ALA A 229 7.80 -1.51 -23.18
CA ALA A 229 8.75 -2.61 -23.04
C ALA A 229 8.37 -3.87 -23.86
N LEU A 230 7.12 -3.99 -24.32
CA LEU A 230 6.67 -5.11 -25.15
C LEU A 230 6.73 -4.82 -26.65
N ILE A 231 6.60 -3.55 -27.04
CA ILE A 231 6.48 -3.12 -28.43
C ILE A 231 7.80 -2.45 -28.85
N PRO A 232 8.66 -3.14 -29.63
CA PRO A 232 9.95 -2.60 -30.06
C PRO A 232 9.85 -1.26 -30.81
N GLU A 233 8.75 -1.06 -31.54
CA GLU A 233 8.48 0.18 -32.27
C GLU A 233 8.30 1.38 -31.33
N ILE A 234 7.91 1.14 -30.07
CA ILE A 234 7.72 2.19 -29.05
C ILE A 234 8.93 2.25 -28.11
N GLY A 235 9.42 1.10 -27.65
CA GLY A 235 10.51 1.00 -26.66
C GLY A 235 11.94 0.99 -27.23
N GLY A 236 12.09 0.93 -28.55
CA GLY A 236 13.37 0.80 -29.24
C GLY A 236 13.82 -0.66 -29.41
N GLU A 237 14.88 -0.86 -30.23
CA GLU A 237 15.48 -2.19 -30.42
C GLU A 237 16.05 -2.73 -29.11
N GLN A 238 15.60 -3.93 -28.72
CA GLN A 238 16.04 -4.56 -27.49
C GLN A 238 17.32 -5.37 -27.74
N THR A 239 18.45 -4.86 -27.25
CA THR A 239 19.74 -5.56 -27.33
C THR A 239 19.80 -6.81 -26.44
N SER A 240 18.91 -6.94 -25.44
CA SER A 240 18.84 -8.11 -24.56
C SER A 240 17.45 -8.77 -24.54
N GLN A 241 17.35 -9.96 -23.96
CA GLN A 241 16.12 -10.75 -23.99
C GLN A 241 15.01 -10.14 -23.13
N PRO A 242 13.76 -10.01 -23.64
CA PRO A 242 12.67 -9.34 -22.94
C PRO A 242 12.21 -10.08 -21.67
N GLY A 243 12.22 -11.42 -21.69
CA GLY A 243 11.54 -12.26 -20.70
C GLY A 243 11.97 -12.01 -19.25
N GLY A 244 13.27 -11.91 -18.99
CA GLY A 244 13.80 -11.64 -17.64
C GLY A 244 13.35 -10.29 -17.07
N ARG A 245 13.31 -9.27 -17.93
CA ARG A 245 12.90 -7.91 -17.55
C ARG A 245 11.40 -7.84 -17.30
N ILE A 246 10.60 -8.39 -18.22
CA ILE A 246 9.14 -8.43 -18.12
C ILE A 246 8.73 -9.27 -16.91
N GLY A 247 9.37 -10.41 -16.66
CA GLY A 247 9.13 -11.22 -15.47
C GLY A 247 9.38 -10.45 -14.18
N THR A 248 10.51 -9.72 -14.08
CA THR A 248 10.82 -8.87 -12.93
C THR A 248 9.80 -7.74 -12.74
N ALA A 249 9.37 -7.09 -13.83
CA ALA A 249 8.35 -6.05 -13.79
C ALA A 249 6.97 -6.61 -13.36
N MET A 250 6.60 -7.79 -13.84
CA MET A 250 5.36 -8.47 -13.46
C MET A 250 5.39 -8.96 -12.01
N PHE A 251 6.56 -9.30 -11.48
CA PHE A 251 6.72 -9.59 -10.06
C PHE A 251 6.34 -8.38 -9.18
N LEU A 252 6.55 -7.15 -9.66
CA LEU A 252 6.16 -5.92 -8.97
C LEU A 252 4.71 -5.47 -9.27
N SER A 253 3.96 -6.18 -10.11
CA SER A 253 2.61 -5.78 -10.53
C SER A 253 1.60 -5.68 -9.38
N TRP A 254 1.84 -6.34 -8.25
CA TRP A 254 1.03 -6.19 -7.02
C TRP A 254 1.03 -4.74 -6.50
N LEU A 255 2.04 -3.92 -6.87
CA LEU A 255 2.07 -2.49 -6.55
C LEU A 255 0.85 -1.74 -7.10
N VAL A 256 0.31 -2.16 -8.24
CA VAL A 256 -0.91 -1.55 -8.82
C VAL A 256 -2.07 -1.67 -7.82
N THR A 257 -2.35 -2.88 -7.36
CA THR A 257 -3.48 -3.16 -6.45
C THR A 257 -3.34 -2.41 -5.12
N ILE A 258 -2.15 -2.43 -4.50
CA ILE A 258 -1.93 -1.79 -3.19
C ILE A 258 -1.93 -0.26 -3.28
N VAL A 259 -1.41 0.32 -4.36
CA VAL A 259 -1.44 1.77 -4.60
C VAL A 259 -2.88 2.23 -4.84
N MET A 260 -3.67 1.49 -5.65
CA MET A 260 -5.09 1.80 -5.82
C MET A 260 -5.85 1.67 -4.50
N LEU A 261 -5.64 0.59 -3.75
CA LEU A 261 -6.33 0.34 -2.48
C LEU A 261 -6.01 1.42 -1.43
N SER A 262 -4.73 1.74 -1.24
CA SER A 262 -4.28 2.73 -0.26
C SER A 262 -4.79 4.14 -0.58
N ASN A 263 -4.78 4.54 -1.85
CA ASN A 263 -5.34 5.82 -2.29
C ASN A 263 -6.87 5.83 -2.29
N THR A 264 -7.53 4.66 -2.35
CA THR A 264 -8.99 4.57 -2.20
C THR A 264 -9.43 4.75 -0.75
N LEU A 265 -8.68 4.18 0.19
CA LEU A 265 -8.98 4.24 1.63
C LEU A 265 -8.28 5.41 2.35
N SER A 266 -7.92 6.44 1.57
CA SER A 266 -7.05 7.55 1.95
C SER A 266 -7.25 8.04 3.39
N GLY A 267 -6.17 8.48 4.01
CA GLY A 267 -6.14 9.06 5.34
C GLY A 267 -6.52 10.53 5.36
N PHE A 268 -6.57 11.07 6.56
CA PHE A 268 -6.65 12.51 6.78
C PHE A 268 -5.39 13.21 6.30
N VAL A 269 -5.54 14.42 5.75
CA VAL A 269 -4.43 15.30 5.35
C VAL A 269 -3.47 15.52 6.52
N SER A 270 -3.99 15.54 7.74
CA SER A 270 -3.20 15.53 8.97
C SER A 270 -3.94 14.81 10.07
N ARG A 271 -3.24 13.93 10.80
CA ARG A 271 -3.77 13.28 12.00
C ARG A 271 -4.13 14.29 13.09
N ARG A 272 -3.42 15.42 13.15
CA ARG A 272 -3.73 16.54 14.04
C ARG A 272 -5.08 17.17 13.72
N THR A 273 -5.44 17.25 12.44
CA THR A 273 -6.74 17.80 12.00
C THR A 273 -7.87 16.89 12.47
N CYS A 274 -7.79 15.59 12.19
CA CYS A 274 -8.77 14.61 12.71
C CYS A 274 -8.90 14.70 14.23
N LEU A 275 -7.78 14.72 14.97
CA LEU A 275 -7.80 14.83 16.43
C LEU A 275 -8.50 16.12 16.89
N ARG A 276 -8.18 17.27 16.28
CA ARG A 276 -8.78 18.57 16.64
C ARG A 276 -10.29 18.59 16.39
N ILE A 277 -10.75 18.07 15.25
CA ILE A 277 -12.17 17.99 14.92
C ILE A 277 -12.88 17.11 15.95
N MET A 278 -12.33 15.94 16.24
CA MET A 278 -12.88 15.03 17.25
C MET A 278 -12.87 15.61 18.67
N GLU A 279 -11.82 16.34 19.06
CA GLU A 279 -11.77 17.04 20.34
C GLU A 279 -12.78 18.20 20.40
N ARG A 280 -13.04 18.89 19.29
CA ARG A 280 -14.08 19.93 19.22
C ARG A 280 -15.45 19.29 19.39
N TYR A 281 -15.77 18.28 18.59
CA TYR A 281 -17.01 17.50 18.66
C TYR A 281 -17.31 17.05 20.11
N CYS A 282 -16.35 16.36 20.74
CA CYS A 282 -16.54 15.86 22.10
C CYS A 282 -16.63 16.97 23.16
N ARG A 283 -15.97 18.11 22.97
CA ARG A 283 -16.08 19.27 23.88
C ARG A 283 -17.45 19.93 23.79
N THR A 284 -17.95 20.12 22.56
CA THR A 284 -19.27 20.69 22.31
C THR A 284 -20.36 19.81 22.92
N LEU A 285 -20.29 18.48 22.71
CA LEU A 285 -21.24 17.56 23.32
C LEU A 285 -21.23 17.55 24.85
N LYS A 286 -20.04 17.58 25.48
CA LYS A 286 -19.93 17.54 26.96
C LYS A 286 -20.27 18.87 27.64
N GLY A 287 -20.44 19.97 26.89
CA GLY A 287 -20.59 21.32 27.45
C GLY A 287 -19.42 21.72 28.37
N LYS A 288 -18.23 21.15 28.16
CA LYS A 288 -17.06 21.34 29.04
C LYS A 288 -16.21 22.54 28.60
N LYS A 289 -15.61 23.24 29.57
CA LYS A 289 -14.68 24.36 29.32
C LYS A 289 -13.43 23.92 28.54
N ARG A 290 -12.79 24.89 27.88
CA ARG A 290 -11.82 24.79 26.77
C ARG A 290 -10.62 23.85 26.96
N ASP A 291 -10.26 23.46 28.18
CA ASP A 291 -8.93 22.92 28.53
C ASP A 291 -8.86 21.39 28.74
N GLN A 292 -9.94 20.63 28.55
CA GLN A 292 -9.91 19.17 28.71
C GLN A 292 -9.65 18.46 27.37
N HIS A 293 -8.43 17.97 27.18
CA HIS A 293 -8.10 17.03 26.11
C HIS A 293 -8.64 15.63 26.46
N ILE A 294 -9.51 15.07 25.62
CA ILE A 294 -10.24 13.82 25.92
C ILE A 294 -9.41 12.59 25.55
N PHE A 295 -8.78 12.61 24.38
CA PHE A 295 -7.99 11.49 23.87
C PHE A 295 -6.71 11.19 24.68
N PRO A 296 -5.85 12.18 25.01
CA PRO A 296 -4.65 11.91 25.81
C PRO A 296 -4.95 11.58 27.28
N ASN A 297 -6.18 11.82 27.76
CA ASN A 297 -6.62 11.47 29.11
C ASN A 297 -7.51 10.22 29.17
N SER A 298 -7.79 9.58 28.04
CA SER A 298 -8.53 8.31 28.05
C SER A 298 -7.72 7.29 28.86
N PRO A 299 -8.27 6.72 29.95
CA PRO A 299 -7.52 5.84 30.86
C PRO A 299 -6.90 4.64 30.14
N MET A 300 -7.48 4.23 29.01
CA MET A 300 -6.94 3.15 28.19
C MET A 300 -5.69 3.55 27.39
N LEU A 301 -5.63 4.81 26.95
CA LEU A 301 -4.47 5.38 26.25
C LEU A 301 -3.40 5.82 27.25
N VAL A 302 -3.82 6.43 28.37
CA VAL A 302 -2.94 6.81 29.47
C VAL A 302 -2.28 5.60 30.10
N SER A 303 -2.98 4.49 30.36
CA SER A 303 -2.36 3.29 30.93
C SER A 303 -1.29 2.69 30.00
N LYS A 304 -1.55 2.66 28.69
CA LYS A 304 -0.57 2.17 27.70
C LYS A 304 0.62 3.11 27.55
N ILE A 305 0.40 4.43 27.51
CA ILE A 305 1.45 5.42 27.31
C ILE A 305 2.23 5.65 28.61
N ALA A 306 1.57 5.77 29.76
CA ALA A 306 2.20 6.00 31.06
C ALA A 306 3.08 4.83 31.50
N TRP A 307 2.70 3.59 31.15
CA TRP A 307 3.58 2.42 31.35
C TRP A 307 4.88 2.54 30.56
N LEU A 308 4.85 3.13 29.36
CA LEU A 308 6.02 3.28 28.49
C LEU A 308 6.87 4.51 28.83
N THR A 309 6.25 5.63 29.18
CA THR A 309 6.95 6.92 29.30
C THR A 309 7.24 7.35 30.73
N ASN A 310 6.77 6.61 31.74
CA ASN A 310 6.88 6.93 33.17
C ASN A 310 6.40 8.37 33.52
N ARG A 311 5.60 9.00 32.65
CA ARG A 311 5.04 10.35 32.82
C ARG A 311 3.58 10.27 33.22
N ARG A 312 3.21 10.97 34.30
CA ARG A 312 1.83 11.04 34.82
C ARG A 312 0.84 11.81 33.93
N ARG A 313 1.31 12.59 32.95
CA ARG A 313 0.46 13.29 31.97
C ARG A 313 0.99 13.03 30.57
N SER A 314 0.15 12.48 29.70
CA SER A 314 0.48 12.33 28.29
C SER A 314 0.17 13.64 27.57
N SER A 315 1.12 14.14 26.79
CA SER A 315 0.88 15.28 25.90
C SER A 315 0.21 14.82 24.61
N VAL A 316 -0.42 15.73 23.87
CA VAL A 316 -0.95 15.46 22.52
C VAL A 316 0.16 14.99 21.57
N VAL A 317 1.41 15.44 21.80
CA VAL A 317 2.57 15.01 21.02
C VAL A 317 2.87 13.54 21.29
N ASP A 318 2.92 13.13 22.56
CA ASP A 318 3.14 11.72 22.94
C ASP A 318 2.06 10.79 22.34
N PHE A 319 0.80 11.26 22.28
CA PHE A 319 -0.29 10.53 21.65
C PHE A 319 -0.06 10.31 20.15
N ILE A 320 0.34 11.36 19.42
CA ILE A 320 0.60 11.28 17.98
C ILE A 320 1.82 10.40 17.70
N ASP A 321 2.88 10.57 18.49
CA ASP A 321 4.10 9.79 18.35
C ASP A 321 3.86 8.31 18.63
N ALA A 322 2.87 7.97 19.46
CA ALA A 322 2.48 6.60 19.76
C ALA A 322 1.58 5.91 18.72
N GLN A 323 1.09 6.63 17.71
CA GLN A 323 0.22 6.04 16.68
C GLN A 323 0.83 4.85 15.91
N PRO A 324 2.13 4.83 15.58
CA PRO A 324 2.75 3.70 14.88
C PRO A 324 2.59 2.36 15.60
N TRP A 325 2.85 2.33 16.90
CA TRP A 325 2.85 1.08 17.67
C TRP A 325 1.53 0.78 18.40
N THR A 326 0.58 1.71 18.40
CA THR A 326 -0.79 1.43 18.83
C THR A 326 -1.62 0.76 17.73
N GLY A 327 -1.11 0.73 16.49
CA GLY A 327 -1.79 0.16 15.33
C GLY A 327 -2.80 1.13 14.69
N SER A 328 -2.74 2.41 15.04
CA SER A 328 -3.58 3.45 14.43
C SER A 328 -3.12 3.77 12.99
N LEU A 329 -1.98 3.26 12.54
CA LEU A 329 -1.56 3.30 11.14
C LEU A 329 -2.43 2.36 10.30
N TYR A 330 -3.15 2.91 9.32
CA TYR A 330 -4.08 2.11 8.52
C TYR A 330 -3.39 1.03 7.66
N ASN A 331 -2.09 1.17 7.39
CA ASN A 331 -1.29 0.19 6.67
C ASN A 331 -0.59 -0.81 7.59
N PHE A 332 -0.66 -0.62 8.92
CA PHE A 332 -0.10 -1.54 9.89
C PHE A 332 -1.03 -1.67 11.09
N ARG A 333 -1.75 -2.79 11.14
CA ARG A 333 -2.73 -3.06 12.19
C ARG A 333 -2.45 -4.39 12.88
N PRO A 334 -1.75 -4.42 14.03
CA PRO A 334 -1.41 -5.66 14.73
C PRO A 334 -2.61 -6.55 15.03
N LYS A 335 -3.74 -5.92 15.37
CA LYS A 335 -4.98 -6.59 15.73
C LYS A 335 -5.98 -6.46 14.59
N LYS A 336 -6.20 -7.55 13.85
CA LYS A 336 -7.23 -7.64 12.80
C LYS A 336 -8.61 -7.97 13.36
N VAL A 337 -8.92 -7.45 14.55
CA VAL A 337 -10.18 -7.70 15.25
C VAL A 337 -11.30 -6.94 14.56
N LEU A 338 -12.43 -7.61 14.32
CA LEU A 338 -13.63 -7.06 13.73
C LEU A 338 -14.83 -7.22 14.71
N ILE A 339 -15.64 -6.18 14.91
CA ILE A 339 -16.89 -6.22 15.70
C ILE A 339 -18.03 -6.73 14.83
N THR A 340 -19.03 -7.41 15.37
CA THR A 340 -20.20 -7.81 14.56
C THR A 340 -21.03 -6.60 14.14
N GLY A 341 -21.04 -6.30 12.85
CA GLY A 341 -21.81 -5.26 12.19
C GLY A 341 -23.12 -5.75 11.58
N GLY A 342 -23.26 -7.03 11.21
CA GLY A 342 -24.47 -7.55 10.59
C GLY A 342 -24.34 -8.92 9.90
N GLN A 343 -25.37 -9.28 9.12
CA GLN A 343 -25.40 -10.54 8.35
C GLN A 343 -24.39 -10.55 7.18
N ASP A 344 -24.03 -9.38 6.64
CA ASP A 344 -23.11 -9.25 5.50
C ASP A 344 -21.64 -9.02 5.92
N ASP A 345 -21.30 -9.35 7.16
CA ASP A 345 -19.95 -9.20 7.71
C ASP A 345 -18.97 -10.18 7.06
N ARG A 346 -17.82 -9.68 6.61
CA ARG A 346 -16.76 -10.53 6.03
C ARG A 346 -15.83 -11.05 7.12
N SER A 347 -15.46 -12.33 7.05
CA SER A 347 -14.52 -12.89 8.02
C SER A 347 -13.12 -12.29 7.83
N PRO A 348 -12.32 -12.14 8.92
CA PRO A 348 -10.92 -11.71 8.80
C PRO A 348 -10.10 -12.60 7.86
N PHE A 349 -10.40 -13.89 7.82
CA PHE A 349 -9.74 -14.87 6.93
C PHE A 349 -10.05 -14.60 5.45
N TYR A 350 -11.30 -14.27 5.12
CA TYR A 350 -11.66 -13.88 3.75
C TYR A 350 -10.86 -12.65 3.28
N LEU A 351 -10.72 -11.64 4.15
CA LEU A 351 -9.90 -10.45 3.85
C LEU A 351 -8.41 -10.79 3.68
N PHE A 352 -7.91 -11.77 4.43
CA PHE A 352 -6.54 -12.28 4.29
C PHE A 352 -6.30 -13.00 2.96
N ILE A 353 -7.23 -13.86 2.54
CA ILE A 353 -7.13 -14.53 1.22
C ILE A 353 -7.15 -13.49 0.10
N LEU A 354 -7.99 -12.47 0.23
CA LEU A 354 -8.06 -11.39 -0.75
C LEU A 354 -6.77 -10.55 -0.78
N SER A 355 -6.11 -10.31 0.37
CA SER A 355 -4.83 -9.60 0.43
C SER A 355 -3.65 -10.43 -0.09
N LEU A 356 -3.73 -11.76 -0.03
CA LEU A 356 -2.72 -12.68 -0.56
C LEU A 356 -2.74 -12.76 -2.10
N ALA A 357 -3.92 -12.65 -2.72
CA ALA A 357 -4.11 -12.86 -4.14
C ALA A 357 -3.20 -12.00 -5.07
N PRO A 358 -3.04 -10.68 -4.86
CA PRO A 358 -2.17 -9.84 -5.72
C PRO A 358 -0.72 -10.33 -5.78
N VAL A 359 -0.17 -10.77 -4.65
CA VAL A 359 1.22 -11.24 -4.55
C VAL A 359 1.36 -12.60 -5.25
N LEU A 360 0.39 -13.52 -5.07
CA LEU A 360 0.39 -14.81 -5.76
C LEU A 360 0.25 -14.68 -7.27
N ILE A 361 -0.64 -13.80 -7.76
CA ILE A 361 -0.80 -13.53 -9.19
C ILE A 361 0.51 -12.98 -9.78
N ALA A 362 1.11 -11.99 -9.12
CA ALA A 362 2.37 -11.38 -9.56
C ALA A 362 3.52 -12.40 -9.60
N ALA A 363 3.69 -13.19 -8.53
CA ALA A 363 4.71 -14.22 -8.44
C ALA A 363 4.52 -15.32 -9.49
N THR A 364 3.30 -15.84 -9.63
CA THR A 364 2.98 -16.90 -10.59
C THR A 364 3.22 -16.42 -12.02
N CYS A 365 2.75 -15.22 -12.38
CA CYS A 365 3.00 -14.69 -13.72
C CYS A 365 4.49 -14.45 -13.98
N ALA A 366 5.22 -13.91 -13.00
CA ALA A 366 6.66 -13.71 -13.13
C ALA A 366 7.39 -15.04 -13.39
N LEU A 367 7.05 -16.09 -12.64
CA LEU A 367 7.63 -17.43 -12.82
C LEU A 367 7.29 -18.04 -14.16
N VAL A 368 6.05 -17.92 -14.63
CA VAL A 368 5.64 -18.41 -15.95
C VAL A 368 6.40 -17.67 -17.05
N LEU A 369 6.56 -16.35 -16.95
CA LEU A 369 7.33 -15.56 -17.92
C LEU A 369 8.81 -15.94 -17.93
N LEU A 370 9.40 -16.20 -16.77
CA LEU A 370 10.79 -16.65 -16.66
C LEU A 370 10.97 -18.08 -17.18
N TRP A 371 9.99 -18.96 -16.97
CA TRP A 371 9.98 -20.31 -17.52
C TRP A 371 9.98 -20.32 -19.05
N PHE A 372 9.23 -19.41 -19.68
CA PHE A 372 9.17 -19.24 -21.13
C PHE A 372 10.28 -18.33 -21.69
N THR A 373 11.41 -18.22 -21.00
CA THR A 373 12.63 -17.72 -21.64
C THR A 373 13.15 -18.75 -22.65
N PRO A 374 13.95 -18.34 -23.66
CA PRO A 374 14.44 -19.26 -24.70
C PRO A 374 15.12 -20.52 -24.17
N THR A 375 15.75 -20.41 -23.01
CA THR A 375 16.31 -21.52 -22.26
C THR A 375 15.28 -22.04 -21.26
N VAL A 376 14.31 -22.80 -21.76
CA VAL A 376 13.16 -23.30 -20.98
C VAL A 376 13.62 -24.06 -19.72
N GLY A 377 13.29 -23.55 -18.54
CA GLY A 377 13.58 -24.22 -17.28
C GLY A 377 13.70 -23.26 -16.09
N LEU A 378 14.08 -23.80 -14.93
CA LEU A 378 14.43 -23.01 -13.74
C LEU A 378 15.87 -22.56 -13.81
N ASP A 379 16.05 -21.24 -13.86
CA ASP A 379 17.32 -20.54 -13.82
C ASP A 379 17.50 -19.79 -12.50
N CYS A 380 18.62 -19.06 -12.34
CA CYS A 380 18.84 -18.24 -11.15
C CYS A 380 17.75 -17.18 -10.96
N ARG A 381 17.16 -16.70 -12.07
CA ARG A 381 16.13 -15.65 -12.03
C ARG A 381 14.86 -16.17 -11.40
N SER A 382 14.46 -17.35 -11.82
CA SER A 382 13.35 -18.10 -11.27
C SER A 382 13.57 -18.37 -9.78
N LEU A 383 14.78 -18.77 -9.39
CA LEU A 383 15.10 -19.02 -7.98
C LEU A 383 14.97 -17.79 -7.09
N TRP A 384 15.48 -16.63 -7.51
CA TRP A 384 15.33 -15.43 -6.68
C TRP A 384 13.85 -15.00 -6.61
N VAL A 385 13.08 -15.11 -7.70
CA VAL A 385 11.63 -14.81 -7.68
C VAL A 385 10.89 -15.75 -6.73
N ILE A 386 11.16 -17.07 -6.78
CA ILE A 386 10.59 -18.04 -5.83
C ILE A 386 10.96 -17.66 -4.40
N SER A 387 12.22 -17.33 -4.16
CA SER A 387 12.74 -16.98 -2.83
C SER A 387 12.09 -15.71 -2.28
N CYS A 388 11.93 -14.67 -3.11
CA CYS A 388 11.25 -13.44 -2.75
C CYS A 388 9.76 -13.68 -2.52
N ALA A 389 9.08 -14.41 -3.41
CA ALA A 389 7.66 -14.74 -3.25
C ALA A 389 7.41 -15.51 -1.94
N PHE A 390 8.22 -16.53 -1.65
CA PHE A 390 8.14 -17.30 -0.41
C PHE A 390 8.37 -16.42 0.82
N ALA A 391 9.37 -15.53 0.79
CA ALA A 391 9.63 -14.60 1.87
C ALA A 391 8.45 -13.63 2.12
N LEU A 392 7.84 -13.11 1.06
CA LEU A 392 6.65 -12.24 1.17
C LEU A 392 5.44 -13.01 1.72
N ILE A 393 5.20 -14.25 1.28
CA ILE A 393 4.10 -15.10 1.76
C ILE A 393 4.26 -15.46 3.25
N LEU A 394 5.49 -15.74 3.71
CA LEU A 394 5.76 -16.03 5.12
C LEU A 394 5.76 -14.79 6.01
N SER A 395 6.00 -13.61 5.45
CA SER A 395 6.09 -12.36 6.21
C SER A 395 4.90 -12.09 7.15
N PRO A 396 3.63 -12.17 6.74
CA PRO A 396 2.51 -11.91 7.64
C PRO A 396 2.46 -12.89 8.83
N GLY A 397 2.92 -14.13 8.65
CA GLY A 397 3.05 -15.11 9.73
C GLY A 397 4.14 -14.72 10.74
N LEU A 398 5.28 -14.19 10.28
CA LEU A 398 6.33 -13.63 11.13
C LEU A 398 5.84 -12.37 11.86
N THR A 399 5.13 -11.48 11.16
CA THR A 399 4.51 -10.29 11.76
C THR A 399 3.55 -10.71 12.87
N TRP A 400 2.67 -11.68 12.63
CA TRP A 400 1.78 -12.24 13.66
C TRP A 400 2.55 -12.80 14.86
N LEU A 401 3.62 -13.59 14.63
CA LEU A 401 4.45 -14.14 15.71
C LEU A 401 5.12 -13.04 16.54
N ILE A 402 5.64 -11.98 15.91
CA ILE A 402 6.21 -10.81 16.63
C ILE A 402 5.14 -10.16 17.51
N GLN A 403 3.90 -10.01 17.01
CA GLN A 403 2.80 -9.43 17.79
C GLN A 403 2.29 -10.35 18.92
N LEU A 404 2.50 -11.66 18.82
CA LEU A 404 2.23 -12.58 19.92
C LEU A 404 3.27 -12.48 21.04
N LEU A 405 4.55 -12.40 20.67
CA LEU A 405 5.66 -12.42 21.61
C LEU A 405 5.95 -11.06 22.25
N PHE A 406 5.76 -9.98 21.50
CA PHE A 406 6.08 -8.62 21.91
C PHE A 406 4.85 -7.72 21.83
N LYS A 407 4.85 -6.62 22.59
CA LYS A 407 3.73 -5.66 22.61
C LYS A 407 4.22 -4.22 22.42
N GLY A 408 3.33 -3.37 21.93
CA GLY A 408 3.56 -1.93 21.84
C GLY A 408 4.77 -1.57 20.97
N GLN A 409 5.58 -0.64 21.45
CA GLN A 409 6.67 -0.04 20.68
C GLN A 409 7.75 -1.06 20.25
N VAL A 410 8.07 -2.04 21.11
CA VAL A 410 9.04 -3.09 20.78
C VAL A 410 8.56 -3.93 19.61
N ALA A 411 7.28 -4.35 19.61
CA ALA A 411 6.70 -5.13 18.52
C ALA A 411 6.71 -4.37 17.19
N TRP A 412 6.46 -3.05 17.22
CA TRP A 412 6.55 -2.18 16.05
C TRP A 412 7.96 -2.14 15.47
N TYR A 413 8.98 -1.82 16.26
CA TYR A 413 10.35 -1.75 15.75
C TYR A 413 10.88 -3.10 15.27
N LEU A 414 10.53 -4.20 15.94
CA LEU A 414 10.88 -5.53 15.46
C LEU A 414 10.21 -5.86 14.12
N THR A 415 8.95 -5.46 13.94
CA THR A 415 8.23 -5.62 12.66
C THR A 415 8.92 -4.82 11.57
N VAL A 416 9.21 -3.53 11.82
CA VAL A 416 9.93 -2.66 10.87
C VAL A 416 11.32 -3.19 10.55
N ALA A 417 12.06 -3.69 11.54
CA ALA A 417 13.37 -4.29 11.33
C ALA A 417 13.27 -5.52 10.41
N LYS A 418 12.31 -6.42 10.69
CA LYS A 418 11.98 -7.57 9.84
C LYS A 418 11.60 -7.16 8.42
N ASP A 419 10.75 -6.14 8.26
CA ASP A 419 10.35 -5.62 6.95
C ASP A 419 11.52 -5.03 6.19
N THR A 420 12.36 -4.27 6.87
CA THR A 420 13.57 -3.65 6.30
C THR A 420 14.53 -4.72 5.81
N SER A 421 14.74 -5.78 6.60
CA SER A 421 15.59 -6.92 6.23
C SER A 421 15.01 -7.82 5.13
N LEU A 422 13.73 -7.66 4.78
CA LEU A 422 13.13 -8.34 3.62
C LEU A 422 13.07 -7.42 2.40
N GLY A 423 12.50 -6.23 2.56
CA GLY A 423 12.25 -5.27 1.49
C GLY A 423 13.53 -4.73 0.84
N ILE A 424 14.56 -4.38 1.63
CA ILE A 424 15.82 -3.85 1.06
C ILE A 424 16.52 -4.90 0.19
N PRO A 425 16.75 -6.15 0.66
CA PRO A 425 17.34 -7.18 -0.21
C PRO A 425 16.52 -7.48 -1.47
N ILE A 426 15.18 -7.51 -1.37
CA ILE A 426 14.31 -7.70 -2.55
C ILE A 426 14.54 -6.56 -3.57
N LEU A 427 14.57 -5.31 -3.12
CA LEU A 427 14.84 -4.16 -3.98
C LEU A 427 16.24 -4.20 -4.61
N ILE A 428 17.26 -4.60 -3.83
CA ILE A 428 18.63 -4.76 -4.33
C ILE A 428 18.66 -5.84 -5.41
N VAL A 429 18.02 -6.99 -5.20
CA VAL A 429 17.98 -8.08 -6.20
C VAL A 429 17.26 -7.66 -7.47
N ILE A 430 16.15 -6.94 -7.34
CA ILE A 430 15.43 -6.37 -8.49
C ILE A 430 16.34 -5.38 -9.25
N LEU A 431 17.08 -4.53 -8.53
CA LEU A 431 18.04 -3.61 -9.14
C LEU A 431 19.19 -4.37 -9.82
N CYS A 432 19.80 -5.35 -9.16
CA CYS A 432 20.83 -6.22 -9.72
C CYS A 432 20.34 -6.95 -10.98
N SER A 433 19.10 -7.44 -10.98
CA SER A 433 18.43 -8.02 -12.15
C SER A 433 18.26 -6.99 -13.27
N SER A 434 17.86 -5.77 -12.92
CA SER A 434 17.67 -4.67 -13.86
C SER A 434 18.98 -4.27 -14.55
N ILE A 435 20.08 -4.19 -13.80
CA ILE A 435 21.40 -3.81 -14.34
C ILE A 435 22.14 -4.98 -14.99
N GLY A 436 21.56 -6.19 -14.98
CA GLY A 436 22.10 -7.34 -15.69
C GLY A 436 23.13 -8.16 -14.92
N VAL A 437 23.22 -8.03 -13.58
CA VAL A 437 24.11 -8.88 -12.74
C VAL A 437 23.80 -10.36 -12.94
N PHE A 438 22.54 -10.73 -13.15
CA PHE A 438 22.12 -12.12 -13.42
C PHE A 438 22.20 -12.51 -14.90
N ASN A 439 23.11 -11.91 -15.68
CA ASN A 439 23.37 -12.30 -17.08
C ASN A 439 24.58 -13.26 -17.17
N THR A 440 24.71 -14.21 -16.26
CA THR A 440 25.83 -15.18 -16.23
C THR A 440 25.49 -16.44 -17.02
N CYS A 441 26.49 -17.22 -17.44
CA CYS A 441 26.28 -18.52 -18.11
C CYS A 441 25.32 -19.41 -17.30
N THR A 442 25.55 -19.55 -16.00
CA THR A 442 24.72 -20.31 -15.06
C THR A 442 23.26 -19.86 -15.10
N CYS A 443 23.02 -18.55 -15.08
CA CYS A 443 21.66 -17.99 -15.06
C CYS A 443 20.95 -18.00 -16.42
N TRP A 444 21.66 -18.27 -17.51
CA TRP A 444 21.05 -18.55 -18.81
C TRP A 444 20.84 -20.04 -19.07
N SER A 445 21.42 -20.95 -18.28
CA SER A 445 21.51 -22.36 -18.65
C SER A 445 20.30 -23.23 -18.28
N GLY A 446 19.42 -22.74 -17.37
CA GLY A 446 18.34 -23.53 -16.79
C GLY A 446 18.79 -24.68 -15.88
N VAL A 447 20.02 -24.57 -15.34
CA VAL A 447 20.71 -25.64 -14.58
C VAL A 447 19.91 -26.25 -13.45
N PHE A 448 19.10 -25.47 -12.73
CA PHE A 448 18.39 -25.96 -11.54
C PHE A 448 17.26 -26.94 -11.88
N SER A 449 16.72 -26.89 -13.10
CA SER A 449 15.71 -27.85 -13.56
C SER A 449 16.26 -29.00 -14.37
N ARG A 450 17.41 -28.80 -15.04
CA ARG A 450 17.97 -29.76 -16.00
C ARG A 450 19.13 -30.58 -15.45
N GLY A 451 19.80 -30.09 -14.41
CA GLY A 451 21.09 -30.57 -13.95
C GLY A 451 22.24 -30.02 -14.80
N ALA A 452 23.45 -29.98 -14.25
CA ALA A 452 24.63 -29.39 -14.88
C ALA A 452 24.94 -29.99 -16.26
N GLU A 453 24.80 -31.32 -16.40
CA GLU A 453 25.12 -32.04 -17.64
C GLU A 453 24.15 -31.77 -18.80
N ARG A 454 22.89 -31.43 -18.48
CA ARG A 454 21.83 -31.20 -19.49
C ARG A 454 21.49 -29.73 -19.66
N ALA A 455 22.13 -28.86 -18.87
CA ALA A 455 21.97 -27.43 -18.96
C ALA A 455 22.65 -26.91 -20.22
N TYR A 456 22.01 -25.96 -20.90
CA TYR A 456 22.54 -25.37 -22.12
C TYR A 456 22.10 -23.93 -22.28
N ILE A 457 22.90 -23.16 -23.01
CA ILE A 457 22.68 -21.74 -23.27
C ILE A 457 22.46 -21.56 -24.76
N THR A 458 21.36 -20.92 -25.14
CA THR A 458 21.05 -20.63 -26.55
C THR A 458 21.58 -19.25 -26.91
N LEU A 459 22.51 -19.17 -27.88
CA LEU A 459 23.20 -17.92 -28.22
C LEU A 459 22.37 -16.98 -29.09
N ASP A 460 21.60 -17.52 -30.05
CA ASP A 460 20.73 -16.71 -30.90
C ASP A 460 19.28 -17.21 -30.96
N PRO A 461 18.49 -17.00 -29.90
CA PRO A 461 17.09 -17.39 -29.91
C PRO A 461 16.24 -16.33 -30.63
N LEU A 462 16.64 -15.79 -31.78
CA LEU A 462 15.90 -14.71 -32.43
C LEU A 462 14.47 -15.13 -32.80
N ALA A 463 14.32 -16.34 -33.34
CA ALA A 463 13.01 -16.90 -33.70
C ALA A 463 12.11 -17.06 -32.46
N ASP A 464 12.61 -17.71 -31.41
CA ASP A 464 11.88 -17.93 -30.16
C ASP A 464 11.54 -16.61 -29.47
N ARG A 465 12.49 -15.66 -29.44
CA ARG A 465 12.26 -14.32 -28.89
C ARG A 465 11.17 -13.58 -29.65
N LYS A 466 11.21 -13.61 -30.98
CA LYS A 466 10.20 -12.94 -31.82
C LYS A 466 8.83 -13.57 -31.63
N TYR A 467 8.76 -14.90 -31.53
CA TYR A 467 7.52 -15.62 -31.23
C TYR A 467 6.98 -15.27 -29.84
N ASN A 468 7.81 -15.36 -28.79
CA ASN A 468 7.41 -15.08 -27.42
C ASN A 468 7.03 -13.61 -27.23
N ALA A 469 7.77 -12.67 -27.82
CA ALA A 469 7.47 -11.25 -27.77
C ALA A 469 6.15 -10.91 -28.47
N LYS A 470 5.81 -11.60 -29.55
CA LYS A 470 4.55 -11.37 -30.29
C LYS A 470 3.34 -12.01 -29.61
N HIS A 471 3.51 -13.17 -28.99
CA HIS A 471 2.37 -13.99 -28.53
C HIS A 471 2.34 -14.19 -27.02
N ILE A 472 3.39 -14.77 -26.44
CA ILE A 472 3.38 -15.23 -25.05
C ILE A 472 3.45 -14.05 -24.08
N TYR A 473 4.45 -13.17 -24.24
CA TYR A 473 4.68 -12.10 -23.27
C TYR A 473 3.51 -11.10 -23.19
N PRO A 474 2.94 -10.60 -24.30
CA PRO A 474 1.80 -9.70 -24.22
C PRO A 474 0.57 -10.37 -23.60
N ALA A 475 0.28 -11.62 -23.95
CA ALA A 475 -0.85 -12.36 -23.38
C ALA A 475 -0.69 -12.57 -21.87
N MET A 476 0.51 -12.95 -21.40
CA MET A 476 0.80 -13.14 -19.98
C MET A 476 0.75 -11.82 -19.20
N VAL A 477 1.34 -10.75 -19.74
CA VAL A 477 1.30 -9.41 -19.12
C VAL A 477 -0.13 -8.89 -19.03
N ALA A 478 -0.91 -8.97 -20.12
CA ALA A 478 -2.30 -8.56 -20.15
C ALA A 478 -3.15 -9.37 -19.16
N THR A 479 -2.92 -10.69 -19.08
CA THR A 479 -3.61 -11.57 -18.12
C THR A 479 -3.26 -11.19 -16.69
N CYS A 480 -1.98 -10.99 -16.38
CA CYS A 480 -1.51 -10.60 -15.05
C CYS A 480 -2.13 -9.28 -14.59
N LEU A 481 -1.97 -8.22 -15.39
CA LEU A 481 -2.48 -6.89 -15.07
C LEU A 481 -4.02 -6.87 -15.04
N GLY A 482 -4.67 -7.60 -15.94
CA GLY A 482 -6.12 -7.80 -15.92
C GLY A 482 -6.60 -8.47 -14.63
N LEU A 483 -5.93 -9.54 -14.19
CA LEU A 483 -6.23 -10.20 -12.92
C LEU A 483 -5.98 -9.29 -11.71
N GLN A 484 -4.92 -8.47 -11.71
CA GLN A 484 -4.70 -7.47 -10.66
C GLN A 484 -5.86 -6.48 -10.58
N LEU A 485 -6.32 -5.96 -11.72
CA LEU A 485 -7.48 -5.04 -11.79
C LEU A 485 -8.78 -5.72 -11.36
N VAL A 486 -8.99 -6.99 -11.70
CA VAL A 486 -10.15 -7.77 -11.24
C VAL A 486 -10.11 -7.94 -9.71
N VAL A 487 -8.96 -8.31 -9.14
CA VAL A 487 -8.81 -8.44 -7.68
C VAL A 487 -9.04 -7.10 -6.99
N TYR A 488 -8.48 -6.00 -7.52
CA TYR A 488 -8.79 -4.66 -7.02
C TYR A 488 -10.30 -4.36 -7.13
N GLY A 489 -10.95 -4.68 -8.25
CA GLY A 489 -12.39 -4.49 -8.43
C GLY A 489 -13.22 -5.25 -7.40
N LEU A 490 -12.81 -6.48 -7.03
CA LEU A 490 -13.41 -7.26 -5.95
C LEU A 490 -13.22 -6.58 -4.59
N MET A 491 -12.00 -6.15 -4.27
CA MET A 491 -11.71 -5.37 -3.05
C MET A 491 -12.58 -4.10 -3.00
N PHE A 492 -12.65 -3.35 -4.11
CA PHE A 492 -13.41 -2.12 -4.24
C PHE A 492 -14.92 -2.35 -4.04
N ARG A 493 -15.46 -3.44 -4.60
CA ARG A 493 -16.85 -3.82 -4.39
C ARG A 493 -17.17 -4.05 -2.91
N ILE A 494 -16.27 -4.73 -2.20
CA ILE A 494 -16.44 -5.03 -0.77
C ILE A 494 -16.37 -3.74 0.07
N MET A 495 -15.48 -2.81 -0.25
CA MET A 495 -15.35 -1.55 0.50
C MET A 495 -16.41 -0.50 0.14
N ARG A 496 -17.15 -0.67 -0.96
CA ARG A 496 -18.04 0.36 -1.51
C ARG A 496 -19.01 0.96 -0.47
N PRO A 497 -19.66 0.18 0.42
CA PRO A 497 -20.56 0.74 1.43
C PRO A 497 -19.84 1.69 2.40
N GLY A 498 -18.68 1.30 2.93
CA GLY A 498 -17.86 2.08 3.84
C GLY A 498 -17.16 3.24 3.15
N ALA A 499 -16.80 3.10 1.88
CA ALA A 499 -16.25 4.19 1.08
C ALA A 499 -17.24 5.36 0.94
N LYS A 500 -18.55 5.10 0.89
CA LYS A 500 -19.57 6.16 0.89
C LYS A 500 -19.55 7.02 2.15
N VAL A 501 -19.00 6.53 3.26
CA VAL A 501 -18.88 7.31 4.52
C VAL A 501 -17.98 8.52 4.32
N PHE A 502 -16.85 8.33 3.65
CA PHE A 502 -15.82 9.35 3.49
C PHE A 502 -15.69 9.90 2.07
N ARG A 503 -16.45 9.34 1.13
CA ARG A 503 -16.47 9.77 -0.27
C ARG A 503 -17.90 9.93 -0.79
N PRO A 504 -18.71 10.79 -0.16
CA PRO A 504 -19.88 11.31 -0.84
C PRO A 504 -19.43 12.04 -2.12
N ASP A 505 -20.28 12.01 -3.14
CA ASP A 505 -20.17 12.89 -4.30
C ASP A 505 -20.20 14.36 -3.87
N GLU A 506 -19.60 15.24 -4.68
CA GLU A 506 -19.49 16.67 -4.37
C GLU A 506 -20.86 17.35 -4.25
N ASP A 507 -21.86 16.89 -5.02
CA ASP A 507 -23.24 17.37 -4.90
C ASP A 507 -23.83 17.04 -3.52
N THR A 508 -23.68 15.79 -3.08
CA THR A 508 -24.07 15.36 -1.73
C THR A 508 -23.32 16.11 -0.64
N LYS A 509 -22.03 16.43 -0.81
CA LYS A 509 -21.29 17.27 0.14
C LYS A 509 -21.89 18.67 0.22
N MET A 510 -22.09 19.31 -0.93
CA MET A 510 -22.69 20.65 -1.00
C MET A 510 -24.10 20.69 -0.41
N ASP A 511 -24.88 19.62 -0.57
CA ASP A 511 -26.21 19.51 0.04
C ASP A 511 -26.18 19.27 1.55
N ILE A 512 -25.14 18.61 2.06
CA ILE A 512 -24.89 18.52 3.52
C ILE A 512 -24.46 19.89 4.05
N TYR A 513 -23.50 20.55 3.40
CA TYR A 513 -23.02 21.90 3.74
C TYR A 513 -24.16 22.90 3.86
N ARG A 514 -25.02 22.96 2.84
CA ARG A 514 -26.19 23.85 2.82
C ARG A 514 -27.13 23.59 3.99
N ARG A 515 -27.41 22.31 4.29
CA ARG A 515 -28.27 21.92 5.42
C ARG A 515 -27.66 22.30 6.77
N VAL A 516 -26.37 22.02 6.97
CA VAL A 516 -25.66 22.39 8.20
C VAL A 516 -25.70 23.90 8.41
N HIS A 517 -25.48 24.70 7.37
CA HIS A 517 -25.43 26.15 7.49
C HIS A 517 -26.76 26.88 7.29
N GLY A 518 -27.89 26.15 7.23
CA GLY A 518 -29.22 26.75 7.07
C GLY A 518 -29.43 27.48 5.73
N LEU A 519 -28.61 27.18 4.72
CA LEU A 519 -28.76 27.72 3.38
C LEU A 519 -29.86 26.92 2.66
N HIS A 520 -30.99 27.55 2.35
CA HIS A 520 -32.07 26.89 1.60
C HIS A 520 -31.60 26.49 0.20
N SER A 521 -31.89 25.24 -0.19
CA SER A 521 -31.60 24.77 -1.53
C SER A 521 -32.60 25.39 -2.51
N PRO A 522 -32.15 26.14 -3.54
CA PRO A 522 -33.03 26.78 -4.51
C PRO A 522 -33.88 25.76 -5.30
N ALA A 523 -33.46 24.49 -5.35
CA ALA A 523 -34.21 23.42 -6.01
C ALA A 523 -35.50 23.01 -5.27
N SER A 524 -35.60 23.25 -3.96
CA SER A 524 -36.82 22.93 -3.20
C SER A 524 -37.94 23.95 -3.41
N GLU A 525 -37.62 25.19 -3.80
CA GLU A 525 -38.61 26.21 -4.12
C GLU A 525 -39.28 25.95 -5.48
N LEU A 526 -38.56 25.35 -6.43
CA LEU A 526 -39.11 25.07 -7.77
C LEU A 526 -40.18 23.98 -7.78
N ASN A 527 -40.11 22.99 -6.87
CA ASN A 527 -41.15 21.95 -6.76
C ASN A 527 -42.36 22.34 -5.90
N ASN A 528 -42.31 23.50 -5.24
CA ASN A 528 -43.44 24.07 -4.51
C ASN A 528 -44.18 25.15 -5.31
N THR A 529 -43.98 25.23 -6.64
CA THR A 529 -44.97 25.92 -7.46
C THR A 529 -46.30 25.17 -7.27
N PRO A 530 -47.34 25.81 -6.72
CA PRO A 530 -48.62 25.16 -6.53
C PRO A 530 -49.05 24.66 -7.90
N SER A 531 -49.23 23.35 -8.03
CA SER A 531 -49.92 22.73 -9.15
C SER A 531 -51.23 23.50 -9.30
N ARG A 532 -51.23 24.44 -10.25
CA ARG A 532 -52.38 25.27 -10.56
C ARG A 532 -53.41 24.29 -11.07
N ASP A 533 -54.38 23.96 -10.21
CA ASP A 533 -55.56 23.18 -10.55
C ASP A 533 -56.15 23.75 -11.83
N THR A 534 -55.81 23.13 -12.95
CA THR A 534 -56.46 23.35 -14.22
C THR A 534 -57.64 22.41 -14.23
N GLY A 535 -58.73 22.90 -13.63
CA GLY A 535 -60.03 22.29 -13.79
C GLY A 535 -60.38 22.18 -15.27
N SER A 536 -60.77 20.97 -15.67
CA SER A 536 -61.82 20.64 -16.64
C SER A 536 -61.77 21.31 -18.03
N GLY A 537 -61.45 20.51 -19.05
CA GLY A 537 -61.83 20.80 -20.43
C GLY A 537 -61.51 19.65 -21.39
N TYR A 538 -62.50 18.81 -21.68
CA TYR A 538 -62.50 17.83 -22.78
C TYR A 538 -62.15 18.49 -24.12
N SER A 539 -61.28 17.85 -24.91
CA SER A 539 -61.31 17.93 -26.39
C SER A 539 -60.59 16.72 -27.01
N PRO A 540 -61.25 15.96 -27.91
CA PRO A 540 -60.63 14.89 -28.68
C PRO A 540 -60.10 15.42 -30.04
N TRP A 541 -59.12 14.69 -30.60
CA TRP A 541 -58.53 14.80 -31.94
C TRP A 541 -57.36 15.77 -32.16
N GLY A 542 -56.31 15.23 -32.81
CA GLY A 542 -55.40 16.00 -33.66
C GLY A 542 -53.90 15.80 -33.43
N ARG A 543 -53.29 14.80 -34.08
CA ARG A 543 -51.89 14.91 -34.55
C ARG A 543 -51.86 15.86 -35.76
N PRO A 544 -50.79 16.64 -36.01
CA PRO A 544 -49.68 16.11 -36.82
C PRO A 544 -48.27 16.64 -36.47
N ARG A 545 -47.30 16.00 -37.13
CA ARG A 545 -45.84 16.24 -37.21
C ARG A 545 -45.42 17.67 -37.59
N GLY A 546 -44.21 18.05 -37.17
CA GLY A 546 -43.32 19.05 -37.80
C GLY A 546 -42.29 19.56 -36.77
N SER A 547 -41.05 19.08 -36.74
CA SER A 547 -39.85 19.51 -37.51
C SER A 547 -39.20 20.82 -37.06
N ALA A 548 -37.96 20.67 -36.58
CA ALA A 548 -36.76 21.49 -36.81
C ALA A 548 -36.59 22.89 -36.17
N ALA A 549 -35.45 22.99 -35.46
CA ALA A 549 -34.42 24.04 -35.51
C ALA A 549 -34.66 25.42 -34.86
N SER A 550 -33.83 25.72 -33.86
CA SER A 550 -32.94 26.91 -33.73
C SER A 550 -32.55 27.05 -32.25
N SER A 551 -31.33 26.71 -31.83
CA SER A 551 -30.15 27.59 -31.78
C SER A 551 -30.35 28.91 -31.02
N GLU A 552 -30.20 28.90 -29.70
CA GLU A 552 -29.75 30.07 -28.95
C GLU A 552 -28.73 29.61 -27.89
N PHE A 553 -27.45 29.81 -28.23
CA PHE A 553 -26.34 29.77 -27.28
C PHE A 553 -26.34 31.11 -26.56
N GLY A 554 -26.82 31.13 -25.32
CA GLY A 554 -26.70 32.28 -24.42
C GLY A 554 -25.24 32.47 -24.01
N GLU A 555 -24.73 33.67 -24.26
CA GLU A 555 -23.43 34.18 -23.85
C GLU A 555 -23.20 33.98 -22.34
N LEU A 556 -22.21 33.15 -22.01
CA LEU A 556 -21.69 33.04 -20.65
C LEU A 556 -20.75 34.24 -20.41
N LEU A 557 -21.27 35.24 -19.70
CA LEU A 557 -20.48 36.35 -19.15
C LEU A 557 -19.43 35.80 -18.16
N LEU A 558 -18.17 35.82 -18.58
CA LEU A 558 -17.01 35.58 -17.72
C LEU A 558 -16.83 36.76 -16.74
N PRO A 559 -16.54 36.51 -15.45
CA PRO A 559 -16.18 37.57 -14.52
C PRO A 559 -14.80 38.19 -14.85
N PRO A 560 -14.57 39.47 -14.51
CA PRO A 560 -13.35 40.19 -14.87
C PRO A 560 -12.10 39.66 -14.15
N PRO A 561 -10.90 39.80 -14.75
CA PRO A 561 -9.66 39.30 -14.20
C PRO A 561 -9.21 40.07 -12.95
N ALA A 562 -8.68 39.32 -11.98
CA ALA A 562 -8.11 39.84 -10.74
C ALA A 562 -6.92 40.77 -11.01
N MET A 563 -6.88 41.87 -10.25
CA MET A 563 -5.87 42.92 -10.33
C MET A 563 -4.45 42.41 -10.05
N SER A 564 -3.51 42.91 -10.86
CA SER A 564 -2.07 42.84 -10.69
C SER A 564 -1.60 43.34 -9.32
N PRO A 565 -0.60 42.69 -8.68
CA PRO A 565 0.03 43.24 -7.49
C PRO A 565 0.94 44.44 -7.84
N LYS A 566 0.79 45.51 -7.05
CA LYS A 566 1.66 46.69 -7.08
C LYS A 566 3.06 46.33 -6.59
N SER A 567 4.05 46.55 -7.45
CA SER A 567 5.46 46.61 -7.10
C SER A 567 5.75 47.86 -6.26
N SER A 568 6.42 47.69 -5.12
CA SER A 568 7.10 48.77 -4.39
C SER A 568 8.51 48.29 -4.01
N PRO A 569 9.55 49.11 -4.21
CA PRO A 569 10.93 48.68 -4.07
C PRO A 569 11.39 48.75 -2.61
N GLN A 570 11.88 47.65 -2.06
CA GLN A 570 12.62 47.65 -0.79
C GLN A 570 14.12 47.64 -1.05
N ARG A 571 14.79 48.61 -0.42
CA ARG A 571 16.24 48.80 -0.37
C ARG A 571 16.93 47.61 0.29
N LEU A 572 17.97 47.10 -0.36
CA LEU A 572 18.97 46.21 0.24
C LEU A 572 19.96 47.04 1.08
N PRO A 573 20.30 46.63 2.31
CA PRO A 573 21.53 47.04 2.95
C PRO A 573 22.68 46.11 2.53
N SER A 574 23.79 46.73 2.14
CA SER A 574 25.10 46.12 1.97
C SER A 574 25.60 45.55 3.29
N ILE A 575 25.94 44.27 3.34
CA ILE A 575 26.74 43.67 4.41
C ILE A 575 27.98 43.06 3.81
N SER A 576 29.10 43.55 4.34
CA SER A 576 30.49 43.27 4.04
C SER A 576 30.93 41.88 4.49
N ASP A 577 31.99 41.43 3.82
CA ASP A 577 32.82 40.26 4.05
C ASP A 577 33.03 39.88 5.53
N SER A 578 32.85 38.58 5.82
CA SER A 578 33.58 37.93 6.90
C SER A 578 33.87 36.47 6.56
N GLN A 579 35.15 36.13 6.72
CA GLN A 579 35.79 34.87 6.41
C GLN A 579 35.22 33.72 7.25
N ILE A 580 34.93 32.58 6.62
CA ILE A 580 34.64 31.31 7.31
C ILE A 580 35.93 30.48 7.31
N SER A 581 36.56 30.40 8.48
CA SER A 581 37.62 29.46 8.79
C SER A 581 36.99 28.11 9.21
N LEU A 582 37.40 27.05 8.54
CA LEU A 582 37.06 25.66 8.86
C LEU A 582 37.95 25.15 10.00
N GLN A 583 37.37 24.62 11.07
CA GLN A 583 38.03 23.67 11.95
C GLN A 583 37.13 22.47 12.29
N PRO A 584 37.71 21.27 12.48
CA PRO A 584 37.00 20.01 12.55
C PRO A 584 36.57 19.66 13.99
N VAL A 585 35.42 18.99 14.13
CA VAL A 585 34.97 18.40 15.40
C VAL A 585 35.09 16.88 15.31
N SER A 586 35.94 16.30 16.16
CA SER A 586 35.99 14.87 16.45
C SER A 586 35.13 14.53 17.68
N PRO A 587 34.68 13.26 17.83
CA PRO A 587 33.66 12.87 18.80
C PRO A 587 34.27 12.18 20.05
N VAL A 588 33.86 12.56 21.26
CA VAL A 588 34.18 11.83 22.50
C VAL A 588 33.04 11.97 23.54
N ASP A 589 32.54 10.80 23.94
CA ASP A 589 31.98 10.32 25.21
C ASP A 589 30.97 11.14 26.05
N TYR A 590 29.79 10.54 26.23
CA TYR A 590 28.98 10.71 27.44
C TYR A 590 28.67 9.34 28.06
N PHE A 591 29.49 8.97 29.04
CA PHE A 591 29.11 8.10 30.16
C PHE A 591 29.56 8.83 31.43
N ARG A 592 28.62 9.28 32.26
CA ARG A 592 28.91 9.57 33.66
C ARG A 592 27.68 9.32 34.53
N LEU A 593 27.88 8.35 35.41
CA LEU A 593 27.11 8.04 36.59
C LEU A 593 27.10 9.24 37.54
N ASP A 594 25.96 9.50 38.18
CA ASP A 594 25.95 10.14 39.49
C ASP A 594 25.16 9.27 40.46
N ASP A 595 25.91 8.72 41.40
CA ASP A 595 25.46 8.25 42.70
C ASP A 595 24.81 9.41 43.46
N ASN A 596 23.68 9.14 44.11
CA ASN A 596 23.34 9.92 45.30
C ASN A 596 22.69 9.03 46.37
N GLN A 597 23.49 8.77 47.39
CA GLN A 597 23.20 7.99 48.57
C GLN A 597 22.70 8.95 49.66
N GLY A 598 21.49 8.73 50.17
CA GLY A 598 20.83 9.65 51.11
C GLY A 598 19.80 8.98 51.99
N ARG A 599 20.27 8.02 52.79
CA ARG A 599 19.78 7.51 54.09
C ARG A 599 18.49 8.14 54.68
N SER A 600 17.48 7.32 54.94
CA SER A 600 16.90 7.02 56.27
C SER A 600 15.48 6.48 56.11
N GLU A 601 15.21 5.28 56.61
CA GLU A 601 14.02 5.03 57.43
C GLU A 601 14.08 3.65 58.09
N SER A 602 13.48 3.63 59.26
CA SER A 602 13.64 2.73 60.38
C SER A 602 12.74 1.51 60.33
N VAL A 603 13.25 0.47 60.98
CA VAL A 603 12.57 -0.75 61.44
C VAL A 603 11.24 -0.44 62.15
N SER A 604 10.17 -1.14 61.75
CA SER A 604 9.23 -1.74 62.71
C SER A 604 8.45 -2.89 62.08
N SER A 605 8.63 -4.06 62.68
CA SER A 605 7.88 -5.30 62.55
C SER A 605 6.47 -5.15 63.11
N PHE A 606 5.45 -5.75 62.49
CA PHE A 606 4.37 -6.45 63.22
C PHE A 606 3.65 -7.45 62.31
N GLY A 607 3.46 -8.66 62.82
CA GLY A 607 2.92 -9.81 62.09
C GLY A 607 1.39 -9.85 61.97
N GLY A 608 0.92 -10.84 61.20
CA GLY A 608 -0.48 -11.19 61.06
C GLY A 608 -0.67 -12.42 60.18
N SER A 609 -1.09 -13.52 60.81
CA SER A 609 -1.26 -14.89 60.31
C SER A 609 -2.22 -15.08 59.12
N PRO A 610 -2.20 -16.26 58.45
CA PRO A 610 -2.95 -16.53 57.23
C PRO A 610 -4.39 -17.01 57.54
N ARG A 611 -5.35 -16.60 56.71
CA ARG A 611 -6.70 -17.17 56.70
C ARG A 611 -6.81 -18.24 55.63
N THR A 612 -6.84 -19.48 56.11
CA THR A 612 -7.39 -20.65 55.43
C THR A 612 -8.89 -20.46 55.18
N ARG A 613 -9.35 -20.87 54.00
CA ARG A 613 -10.76 -21.22 53.79
C ARG A 613 -10.82 -22.48 52.95
N SER A 614 -11.17 -23.56 53.63
CA SER A 614 -11.56 -24.87 53.11
C SER A 614 -13.06 -24.88 52.77
N GLU A 615 -13.42 -25.93 52.01
CA GLU A 615 -14.78 -26.48 51.77
C GLU A 615 -15.60 -25.80 50.65
N GLN A 616 -16.20 -26.49 49.68
CA GLN A 616 -16.39 -27.92 49.42
C GLN A 616 -16.84 -28.12 47.93
N PRO A 617 -16.82 -29.36 47.40
CA PRO A 617 -17.19 -29.70 46.03
C PRO A 617 -18.61 -30.26 45.92
N LEU A 618 -19.32 -30.04 44.81
CA LEU A 618 -20.48 -30.86 44.43
C LEU A 618 -20.55 -31.14 42.92
N LEU A 619 -20.79 -32.43 42.66
CA LEU A 619 -20.99 -33.15 41.41
C LEU A 619 -22.28 -32.77 40.67
N GLY A 620 -22.34 -33.16 39.39
CA GLY A 620 -23.58 -33.45 38.65
C GLY A 620 -23.53 -32.95 37.19
N SER A 621 -23.00 -33.68 36.20
CA SER A 621 -23.56 -34.84 35.46
C SER A 621 -24.02 -34.48 34.03
N SER A 622 -23.45 -35.20 33.05
CA SER A 622 -24.05 -35.75 31.81
C SER A 622 -24.69 -34.82 30.74
N GLY A 623 -24.18 -34.93 29.49
CA GLY A 623 -24.67 -34.31 28.23
C GLY A 623 -25.98 -34.89 27.68
N PRO A 624 -26.20 -35.08 26.34
CA PRO A 624 -25.31 -34.94 25.18
C PRO A 624 -25.87 -34.18 23.93
N ARG A 625 -24.98 -33.96 22.94
CA ARG A 625 -25.12 -33.93 21.46
C ARG A 625 -26.27 -33.16 20.80
N TYR A 626 -25.91 -32.20 19.93
CA TYR A 626 -25.86 -32.37 18.46
C TYR A 626 -24.78 -31.47 17.87
#